data_AF-A0A127VJU8-F1
#
_entry.id   AF-A0A127VJU8-F1
#
_cell.length_a   1.000
_cell.length_b   1.000
_cell.length_c   1.000
_cell.angle_alpha   90.00
_cell.angle_beta   90.00
_cell.angle_gamma   90.00
#
_symmetry.space_group_name_H-M   'P 1'
#
loop_
_entity.id
_entity.type
_entity.pdbx_description
1 polymer ?
#
loop_
_entity_poly.entity_id
_entity_poly.type
_entity_poly.pdbx_seq_one_letter_code
_entity_poly.pdbx_strand_id
1 'polypeptide(L)'
;MRQPYYMVDFSVAHCMFEIRINDISVMTLDIPGQVASMTPVNFSILESGVQTISATLLPHSGQLSLDPAAMLKFNIKLYDVEKDFVFKEQLAAYQFAPVKEEQKIPVLRHQLTFNATVPYQLKGWQEGTNLKDVEDMNEKLRTAYQNIATLINNKRYDHFKELITNREHIMVTSMYMSPQQANARINGLIEDFEAGFKVAPIPANAVLQTYGNGKMAALKKINGESALYLVNEETKEELMLDMMFYIPKGKTAFEII
;
A
#
# COMPACT_ATOMS: atom_id res chain seq x y z
N MET A 1 4.13 -24.16 13.80
CA MET A 1 4.99 -23.63 12.71
C MET A 1 5.16 -22.15 13.00
N ARG A 2 6.41 -21.64 12.99
CA ARG A 2 6.66 -20.21 13.27
C ARG A 2 5.86 -19.32 12.32
N GLN A 3 5.32 -18.22 12.85
CA GLN A 3 4.60 -17.22 12.07
C GLN A 3 5.39 -15.90 12.10
N PRO A 4 6.45 -15.78 11.27
CA PRO A 4 7.30 -14.60 11.24
C PRO A 4 6.55 -13.38 10.70
N TYR A 5 6.49 -12.33 11.51
CA TYR A 5 5.71 -11.12 11.26
C TYR A 5 6.62 -9.90 11.25
N TYR A 6 6.80 -9.34 10.06
CA TYR A 6 7.68 -8.23 9.76
C TYR A 6 6.90 -6.93 9.90
N MET A 7 7.47 -5.99 10.64
CA MET A 7 6.90 -4.65 10.80
C MET A 7 7.93 -3.58 10.46
N VAL A 8 7.44 -2.48 9.93
CA VAL A 8 8.19 -1.22 9.86
C VAL A 8 7.71 -0.33 10.99
N ASP A 9 8.63 -0.02 11.90
CA ASP A 9 8.48 1.00 12.95
C ASP A 9 9.15 2.27 12.47
N PHE A 10 8.41 3.36 12.34
CA PHE A 10 8.93 4.61 11.79
C PHE A 10 8.52 5.82 12.65
N SER A 11 9.33 6.87 12.56
CA SER A 11 8.98 8.20 13.04
C SER A 11 9.28 9.22 11.97
N VAL A 12 8.37 10.16 11.78
CA VAL A 12 8.41 11.16 10.72
C VAL A 12 7.93 12.50 11.25
N ALA A 13 8.50 13.58 10.74
CA ALA A 13 8.06 14.94 11.06
C ALA A 13 8.25 15.89 9.88
N HIS A 14 7.38 16.90 9.78
CA HIS A 14 7.48 18.06 8.88
C HIS A 14 7.81 17.71 7.42
N CYS A 15 7.21 16.65 6.89
CA CYS A 15 7.38 16.27 5.49
C CYS A 15 6.26 15.35 5.01
N MET A 16 6.15 15.22 3.70
CA MET A 16 5.53 14.06 3.08
C MET A 16 6.57 12.94 3.01
N PHE A 17 6.14 11.71 3.21
CA PHE A 17 7.03 10.56 3.10
C PHE A 17 6.37 9.40 2.39
N GLU A 18 7.20 8.49 1.88
CA GLU A 18 6.78 7.21 1.37
C GLU A 18 7.75 6.13 1.84
N ILE A 19 7.22 5.03 2.39
CA ILE A 19 7.97 3.80 2.65
C ILE A 19 7.40 2.69 1.76
N ARG A 20 8.30 1.99 1.04
CA ARG A 20 7.94 0.82 0.24
C ARG A 20 8.75 -0.40 0.66
N ILE A 21 8.12 -1.57 0.62
CA ILE A 21 8.78 -2.89 0.69
C ILE A 21 8.63 -3.57 -0.66
N ASN A 22 9.72 -4.02 -1.28
CA ASN A 22 9.71 -4.64 -2.62
C ASN A 22 8.96 -3.80 -3.67
N ASP A 23 9.14 -2.48 -3.60
CA ASP A 23 8.44 -1.47 -4.41
C ASP A 23 6.90 -1.46 -4.24
N ILE A 24 6.39 -2.00 -3.13
CA ILE A 24 4.99 -1.93 -2.70
C ILE A 24 4.82 -0.82 -1.69
N SER A 25 3.91 0.12 -1.93
CA SER A 25 3.61 1.17 -0.95
C SER A 25 3.11 0.55 0.36
N VAL A 26 3.83 0.81 1.45
CA VAL A 26 3.42 0.45 2.81
C VAL A 26 2.75 1.62 3.49
N MET A 27 3.32 2.82 3.32
CA MET A 27 2.74 4.04 3.87
C MET A 27 3.18 5.25 3.06
N THR A 28 2.23 6.12 2.75
CA THR A 28 2.46 7.44 2.16
C THR A 28 1.54 8.43 2.87
N LEU A 29 2.11 9.43 3.55
CA LEU A 29 1.34 10.45 4.26
C LEU A 29 2.08 11.80 4.20
N ASP A 30 1.30 12.88 4.26
CA ASP A 30 1.79 14.24 4.40
C ASP A 30 1.67 14.69 5.88
N ILE A 31 2.81 14.83 6.57
CA ILE A 31 2.86 14.98 8.04
C ILE A 31 3.36 16.37 8.43
N PRO A 32 2.48 17.34 8.71
CA PRO A 32 2.88 18.71 9.11
C PRO A 32 3.46 18.77 10.53
N GLY A 33 3.12 17.82 11.39
CA GLY A 33 3.62 17.71 12.76
C GLY A 33 4.64 16.59 12.90
N GLN A 34 4.46 15.74 13.90
CA GLN A 34 5.26 14.53 14.12
C GLN A 34 4.35 13.34 14.38
N VAL A 35 4.66 12.20 13.77
CA VAL A 35 4.01 10.92 14.08
C VAL A 35 5.05 9.83 14.21
N ALA A 36 4.78 8.87 15.09
CA ALA A 36 5.46 7.59 15.15
C ALA A 36 4.43 6.48 15.11
N SER A 37 4.68 5.45 14.32
CA SER A 37 3.77 4.31 14.18
C SER A 37 4.53 3.07 13.77
N MET A 38 3.86 1.92 13.86
CA MET A 38 4.39 0.63 13.48
C MET A 38 3.35 -0.10 12.65
N THR A 39 3.74 -0.52 11.45
CA THR A 39 2.82 -1.14 10.47
C THR A 39 3.38 -2.47 9.97
N PRO A 40 2.54 -3.52 9.82
CA PRO A 40 2.99 -4.79 9.28
C PRO A 40 3.27 -4.68 7.78
N VAL A 41 4.21 -5.48 7.28
CA VAL A 41 4.63 -5.46 5.87
C VAL A 41 4.63 -6.81 5.18
N ASN A 42 4.16 -7.87 5.85
CA ASN A 42 4.16 -9.22 5.28
C ASN A 42 3.44 -9.31 3.93
N PHE A 43 2.39 -8.53 3.70
CA PHE A 43 1.67 -8.49 2.42
C PHE A 43 2.56 -8.08 1.22
N SER A 44 3.72 -7.47 1.50
CA SER A 44 4.70 -7.06 0.50
C SER A 44 5.81 -8.11 0.27
N ILE A 45 5.85 -9.18 1.08
CA ILE A 45 6.88 -10.23 1.05
C ILE A 45 6.21 -11.49 0.53
N LEU A 46 6.50 -11.89 -0.71
CA LEU A 46 5.82 -13.03 -1.34
C LEU A 46 6.54 -14.37 -1.11
N GLU A 47 7.84 -14.33 -0.83
CA GLU A 47 8.67 -15.51 -0.60
C GLU A 47 9.90 -15.19 0.25
N SER A 48 10.55 -16.24 0.76
CA SER A 48 11.79 -16.10 1.54
C SER A 48 12.95 -15.60 0.67
N GLY A 49 13.84 -14.81 1.26
CA GLY A 49 15.04 -14.30 0.60
C GLY A 49 15.32 -12.84 0.92
N VAL A 50 16.13 -12.22 0.05
CA VAL A 50 16.48 -10.81 0.14
C VAL A 50 15.27 -9.96 -0.25
N GLN A 51 14.89 -9.07 0.64
CA GLN A 51 13.82 -8.09 0.46
C GLN A 51 14.43 -6.69 0.40
N THR A 52 13.71 -5.76 -0.23
CA THR A 52 14.13 -4.36 -0.34
C THR A 52 13.18 -3.47 0.45
N ILE A 53 13.73 -2.50 1.19
CA ILE A 53 12.98 -1.35 1.70
C ILE A 53 13.51 -0.09 1.05
N SER A 54 12.61 0.78 0.63
CA SER A 54 12.94 2.14 0.19
C SER A 54 12.15 3.15 0.99
N ALA A 55 12.77 4.29 1.26
CA ALA A 55 12.16 5.43 1.91
C ALA A 55 12.44 6.68 1.07
N THR A 56 11.39 7.46 0.84
CA THR A 56 11.46 8.74 0.14
C THR A 56 10.96 9.84 1.07
N LEU A 57 11.77 10.89 1.21
CA LEU A 57 11.43 12.12 1.93
C LEU A 57 11.06 13.20 0.90
N LEU A 58 9.86 13.74 1.01
CA LEU A 58 9.25 14.70 0.07
C LEU A 58 8.84 15.98 0.81
N PRO A 59 8.90 17.15 0.15
CA PRO A 59 8.28 18.38 0.64
C PRO A 59 6.78 18.17 0.86
N HIS A 60 6.16 19.02 1.68
CA HIS A 60 4.70 19.06 1.77
C HIS A 60 4.08 19.30 0.39
N SER A 61 2.85 18.82 0.19
CA SER A 61 2.14 19.05 -1.06
C SER A 61 2.09 20.55 -1.40
N GLY A 62 2.53 20.90 -2.62
CA GLY A 62 2.64 22.29 -3.09
C GLY A 62 3.97 22.98 -2.77
N GLN A 63 4.88 22.35 -2.03
CA GLN A 63 6.22 22.86 -1.78
C GLN A 63 7.26 22.23 -2.72
N LEU A 64 8.36 22.95 -2.95
CA LEU A 64 9.44 22.53 -3.88
C LEU A 64 10.70 22.02 -3.17
N SER A 65 10.80 22.24 -1.86
CA SER A 65 11.97 21.88 -1.07
C SER A 65 11.56 21.41 0.32
N LEU A 66 12.32 20.47 0.87
CA LEU A 66 12.12 19.91 2.20
C LEU A 66 12.22 20.99 3.27
N ASP A 67 11.37 20.87 4.29
CA ASP A 67 11.45 21.66 5.51
C ASP A 67 12.77 21.34 6.25
N PRO A 68 13.50 22.31 6.81
CA PRO A 68 14.69 22.05 7.64
C PRO A 68 14.41 21.14 8.85
N ALA A 69 13.17 21.12 9.36
CA ALA A 69 12.71 20.23 10.41
C ALA A 69 12.23 18.85 9.89
N ALA A 70 12.28 18.60 8.58
CA ALA A 70 11.90 17.33 8.00
C ALA A 70 12.76 16.19 8.56
N MET A 71 12.10 15.14 9.01
CA MET A 71 12.75 13.98 9.60
C MET A 71 12.03 12.71 9.20
N LEU A 72 12.79 11.66 8.89
CA LEU A 72 12.30 10.30 8.79
C LEU A 72 13.36 9.34 9.31
N LYS A 73 12.93 8.46 10.20
CA LYS A 73 13.66 7.27 10.62
C LYS A 73 12.74 6.05 10.57
N PHE A 74 13.31 4.90 10.26
CA PHE A 74 12.58 3.64 10.31
C PHE A 74 13.47 2.49 10.78
N ASN A 75 12.83 1.45 11.30
CA ASN A 75 13.42 0.18 11.66
C ASN A 75 12.54 -0.95 11.11
N ILE A 76 13.16 -2.02 10.66
CA ILE A 76 12.45 -3.27 10.34
C ILE A 76 12.61 -4.21 11.52
N LYS A 77 11.49 -4.66 12.08
CA LYS A 77 11.43 -5.55 13.24
C LYS A 77 10.74 -6.86 12.88
N LEU A 78 11.29 -7.96 13.37
CA LEU A 78 10.71 -9.28 13.29
C LEU A 78 10.04 -9.64 14.61
N TYR A 79 8.80 -10.09 14.50
CA TYR A 79 8.03 -10.71 15.57
C TYR A 79 7.69 -12.15 15.18
N ASP A 80 7.39 -12.97 16.18
CA ASP A 80 6.69 -14.24 15.98
C ASP A 80 5.28 -14.06 16.52
N VAL A 81 4.26 -14.49 15.79
CA VAL A 81 2.84 -14.34 16.16
C VAL A 81 2.10 -15.66 16.30
N GLU A 82 2.82 -16.81 16.33
CA GLU A 82 2.18 -18.14 16.44
C GLU A 82 1.33 -18.30 17.71
N LYS A 83 1.73 -17.64 18.81
CA LYS A 83 1.02 -17.68 20.10
C LYS A 83 0.74 -16.29 20.65
N ASP A 84 1.78 -15.45 20.69
CA ASP A 84 1.75 -14.09 21.23
C ASP A 84 2.57 -13.19 20.31
N PHE A 85 2.44 -11.88 20.45
CA PHE A 85 3.21 -10.90 19.67
C PHE A 85 4.63 -10.70 20.23
N VAL A 86 5.55 -11.60 19.92
CA VAL A 86 6.89 -11.66 20.57
C VAL A 86 7.97 -11.07 19.67
N PHE A 87 8.59 -9.96 20.10
CA PHE A 87 9.75 -9.39 19.42
C PHE A 87 10.91 -10.38 19.36
N LYS A 88 11.53 -10.50 18.19
CA LYS A 88 12.67 -11.40 17.95
C LYS A 88 13.93 -10.62 17.64
N GLU A 89 13.87 -9.72 16.66
CA GLU A 89 15.07 -9.10 16.10
C GLU A 89 14.76 -7.78 15.40
N GLN A 90 15.72 -6.85 15.39
CA GLN A 90 15.74 -5.70 14.50
C GLN A 90 16.67 -6.00 13.31
N LEU A 91 16.11 -6.03 12.11
CA LEU A 91 16.79 -6.50 10.90
C LEU A 91 17.54 -5.38 10.16
N ALA A 92 17.01 -4.16 10.23
CA ALA A 92 17.60 -2.99 9.59
C ALA A 92 17.07 -1.71 10.25
N ALA A 93 17.83 -0.64 10.11
CA ALA A 93 17.44 0.69 10.56
C ALA A 93 18.08 1.77 9.67
N TYR A 94 17.39 2.88 9.49
CA TYR A 94 17.93 4.05 8.82
C TYR A 94 17.29 5.33 9.36
N GLN A 95 18.07 6.40 9.36
CA GLN A 95 17.61 7.74 9.64
C GLN A 95 18.24 8.69 8.62
N PHE A 96 17.42 9.52 7.99
CA PHE A 96 17.91 10.57 7.10
C PHE A 96 18.73 11.60 7.89
N ALA A 97 19.80 12.11 7.27
CA ALA A 97 20.53 13.24 7.83
C ALA A 97 19.61 14.47 7.92
N PRO A 98 19.84 15.37 8.91
CA PRO A 98 19.08 16.61 9.00
C PRO A 98 19.14 17.43 7.71
N VAL A 99 18.00 17.98 7.31
CA VAL A 99 17.89 18.86 6.14
C VAL A 99 18.49 20.22 6.50
N LYS A 100 19.40 20.71 5.64
CA LYS A 100 20.00 22.04 5.79
C LYS A 100 19.25 23.05 4.92
N GLU A 101 18.82 24.16 5.52
CA GLU A 101 17.99 25.17 4.86
C GLU A 101 18.62 25.72 3.57
N GLU A 102 19.94 25.86 3.55
CA GLU A 102 20.66 26.45 2.41
C GLU A 102 20.64 25.55 1.15
N GLN A 103 20.34 24.26 1.32
CA GLN A 103 20.45 23.27 0.24
C GLN A 103 19.20 23.19 -0.64
N LYS A 104 18.04 23.71 -0.19
CA LYS A 104 16.74 23.64 -0.90
C LYS A 104 16.49 22.26 -1.53
N ILE A 105 16.67 21.21 -0.75
CA ILE A 105 16.64 19.82 -1.24
C ILE A 105 15.21 19.46 -1.68
N PRO A 106 14.99 19.04 -2.94
CA PRO A 106 13.65 18.74 -3.42
C PRO A 106 13.14 17.35 -3.02
N VAL A 107 14.04 16.38 -2.83
CA VAL A 107 13.69 15.01 -2.46
C VAL A 107 14.94 14.29 -1.92
N LEU A 108 14.77 13.44 -0.91
CA LEU A 108 15.79 12.50 -0.47
C LEU A 108 15.27 11.08 -0.62
N ARG A 109 16.15 10.15 -1.02
CA ARG A 109 15.81 8.73 -1.17
C ARG A 109 16.87 7.88 -0.50
N HIS A 110 16.42 6.82 0.14
CA HIS A 110 17.29 5.79 0.67
C HIS A 110 16.70 4.42 0.37
N GLN A 111 17.57 3.45 0.11
CA GLN A 111 17.21 2.07 -0.12
C GLN A 111 18.22 1.16 0.56
N LEU A 112 17.74 0.13 1.23
CA LEU A 112 18.56 -0.94 1.78
C LEU A 112 17.84 -2.29 1.62
N THR A 113 18.57 -3.35 1.90
CA THR A 113 18.05 -4.72 1.83
C THR A 113 18.06 -5.38 3.21
N PHE A 114 17.15 -6.34 3.41
CA PHE A 114 17.10 -7.20 4.60
C PHE A 114 16.69 -8.61 4.19
N ASN A 115 16.99 -9.61 5.02
CA ASN A 115 16.55 -10.98 4.78
C ASN A 115 15.23 -11.26 5.48
N ALA A 116 14.30 -11.91 4.78
CA ALA A 116 13.07 -12.43 5.35
C ALA A 116 12.95 -13.93 5.09
N THR A 117 12.42 -14.65 6.06
CA THR A 117 12.11 -16.08 6.00
C THR A 117 10.64 -16.24 6.34
N VAL A 118 9.85 -16.73 5.40
CA VAL A 118 8.40 -16.92 5.51
C VAL A 118 8.02 -18.35 5.13
N PRO A 119 6.98 -18.94 5.74
CA PRO A 119 6.59 -20.34 5.51
C PRO A 119 5.69 -20.52 4.27
N TYR A 120 5.71 -19.56 3.34
CA TYR A 120 4.87 -19.56 2.14
C TYR A 120 5.67 -19.08 0.92
N GLN A 121 5.13 -19.39 -0.25
CA GLN A 121 5.57 -18.84 -1.53
C GLN A 121 4.32 -18.44 -2.32
N LEU A 122 4.14 -17.15 -2.51
CA LEU A 122 3.02 -16.55 -3.20
C LEU A 122 3.49 -16.04 -4.56
N LYS A 123 2.67 -16.18 -5.61
CA LYS A 123 2.99 -15.64 -6.94
C LYS A 123 2.75 -14.14 -7.02
N GLY A 124 1.61 -13.70 -6.47
CA GLY A 124 1.16 -12.31 -6.47
C GLY A 124 1.37 -11.58 -7.80
N TRP A 125 1.89 -10.36 -7.72
CA TRP A 125 2.22 -9.53 -8.88
C TRP A 125 3.52 -9.93 -9.60
N GLN A 126 4.32 -10.87 -9.06
CA GLN A 126 5.60 -11.27 -9.71
C GLN A 126 5.37 -11.91 -11.08
N GLU A 127 4.21 -12.56 -11.30
CA GLU A 127 3.80 -13.10 -12.61
C GLU A 127 3.02 -12.09 -13.47
N GLY A 128 3.03 -10.80 -13.10
CA GLY A 128 2.43 -9.72 -13.87
C GLY A 128 3.24 -9.30 -15.10
N THR A 129 2.50 -8.79 -16.09
CA THR A 129 3.06 -8.10 -17.27
C THR A 129 3.75 -6.81 -16.82
N ASN A 130 4.89 -6.49 -17.44
CA ASN A 130 5.54 -5.20 -17.22
C ASN A 130 4.69 -4.10 -17.84
N LEU A 131 4.21 -3.17 -17.03
CA LEU A 131 3.26 -2.15 -17.44
C LEU A 131 3.87 -1.10 -18.38
N LYS A 132 5.21 -1.04 -18.49
CA LYS A 132 5.88 -0.22 -19.51
C LYS A 132 5.56 -0.69 -20.93
N ASP A 133 5.20 -1.96 -21.09
CA ASP A 133 4.90 -2.57 -22.39
C ASP A 133 3.39 -2.53 -22.70
N VAL A 134 2.59 -1.89 -21.84
CA VAL A 134 1.13 -1.85 -21.94
C VAL A 134 0.69 -0.50 -22.51
N GLU A 135 0.15 -0.53 -23.73
CA GLU A 135 -0.55 0.61 -24.33
C GLU A 135 -1.86 0.92 -23.58
N ASP A 136 -2.24 2.20 -23.58
CA ASP A 136 -3.47 2.73 -22.98
C ASP A 136 -3.65 2.39 -21.50
N MET A 137 -2.54 2.26 -20.76
CA MET A 137 -2.53 1.85 -19.35
C MET A 137 -3.47 2.69 -18.48
N ASN A 138 -3.49 4.02 -18.65
CA ASN A 138 -4.34 4.91 -17.84
C ASN A 138 -5.83 4.69 -18.12
N GLU A 139 -6.22 4.45 -19.37
CA GLU A 139 -7.62 4.16 -19.72
C GLU A 139 -8.06 2.81 -19.14
N LYS A 140 -7.25 1.76 -19.37
CA LYS A 140 -7.52 0.42 -18.83
C LYS A 140 -7.62 0.41 -17.31
N LEU A 141 -6.74 1.15 -16.63
CA LEU A 141 -6.79 1.26 -15.18
C LEU A 141 -8.06 1.99 -14.73
N ARG A 142 -8.43 3.11 -15.36
CA ARG A 142 -9.67 3.83 -15.04
C ARG A 142 -10.92 2.98 -15.27
N THR A 143 -10.94 2.14 -16.31
CA THR A 143 -12.00 1.16 -16.53
C THR A 143 -12.10 0.15 -15.37
N ALA A 144 -10.97 -0.33 -14.83
CA ALA A 144 -10.98 -1.22 -13.68
C ALA A 144 -11.57 -0.55 -12.42
N TYR A 145 -11.24 0.72 -12.16
CA TYR A 145 -11.85 1.51 -11.08
C TYR A 145 -13.35 1.72 -11.29
N GLN A 146 -13.79 2.03 -12.52
CA GLN A 146 -15.21 2.17 -12.85
C GLN A 146 -16.00 0.87 -12.67
N ASN A 147 -15.38 -0.27 -12.98
CA ASN A 147 -15.98 -1.58 -12.74
C ASN A 147 -16.23 -1.81 -11.23
N ILE A 148 -15.24 -1.50 -10.38
CA ILE A 148 -15.42 -1.57 -8.91
C ILE A 148 -16.58 -0.68 -8.46
N ALA A 149 -16.60 0.59 -8.90
CA ALA A 149 -17.67 1.52 -8.57
C ALA A 149 -19.05 0.99 -8.99
N THR A 150 -19.14 0.40 -10.19
CA THR A 150 -20.37 -0.18 -10.72
C THR A 150 -20.83 -1.38 -9.88
N LEU A 151 -19.92 -2.27 -9.49
CA LEU A 151 -20.25 -3.43 -8.66
C LEU A 151 -20.76 -3.01 -7.28
N ILE A 152 -20.08 -2.07 -6.63
CA ILE A 152 -20.47 -1.57 -5.30
C ILE A 152 -21.83 -0.84 -5.38
N ASN A 153 -21.98 0.13 -6.29
CA ASN A 153 -23.20 0.94 -6.40
C ASN A 153 -24.44 0.12 -6.79
N ASN A 154 -24.26 -0.96 -7.55
CA ASN A 154 -25.34 -1.88 -7.94
C ASN A 154 -25.52 -3.05 -6.95
N LYS A 155 -24.87 -3.01 -5.78
CA LYS A 155 -24.93 -4.05 -4.74
C LYS A 155 -24.56 -5.45 -5.23
N ARG A 156 -23.66 -5.54 -6.21
CA ARG A 156 -23.15 -6.81 -6.78
C ARG A 156 -21.96 -7.31 -5.97
N TYR A 157 -22.18 -7.51 -4.67
CA TYR A 157 -21.10 -7.79 -3.73
C TYR A 157 -20.42 -9.14 -3.96
N ASP A 158 -21.13 -10.16 -4.44
CA ASP A 158 -20.51 -11.45 -4.77
C ASP A 158 -19.44 -11.31 -5.86
N HIS A 159 -19.69 -10.50 -6.90
CA HIS A 159 -18.69 -10.21 -7.92
C HIS A 159 -17.58 -9.30 -7.41
N PHE A 160 -17.87 -8.39 -6.47
CA PHE A 160 -16.81 -7.63 -5.81
C PHE A 160 -15.87 -8.56 -5.01
N LYS A 161 -16.41 -9.55 -4.29
CA LYS A 161 -15.62 -10.57 -3.57
C LYS A 161 -14.73 -11.36 -4.54
N GLU A 162 -15.29 -11.79 -5.68
CA GLU A 162 -14.51 -12.46 -6.74
C GLU A 162 -13.36 -11.57 -7.21
N LEU A 163 -13.61 -10.28 -7.43
CA LEU A 163 -12.62 -9.33 -7.94
C LEU A 163 -11.42 -9.12 -6.99
N ILE A 164 -11.65 -9.17 -5.67
CA ILE A 164 -10.59 -8.98 -4.65
C ILE A 164 -9.98 -10.30 -4.15
N THR A 165 -10.40 -11.46 -4.69
CA THR A 165 -10.01 -12.78 -4.14
C THR A 165 -8.49 -12.98 -4.11
N ASN A 166 -7.78 -12.55 -5.17
CA ASN A 166 -6.33 -12.72 -5.24
C ASN A 166 -5.60 -11.85 -4.19
N ARG A 167 -6.01 -10.58 -4.05
CA ARG A 167 -5.53 -9.68 -3.01
C ARG A 167 -5.75 -10.26 -1.61
N GLU A 168 -6.97 -10.72 -1.33
CA GLU A 168 -7.28 -11.28 -0.01
C GLU A 168 -6.54 -12.60 0.24
N HIS A 169 -6.28 -13.42 -0.79
CA HIS A 169 -5.43 -14.61 -0.64
C HIS A 169 -4.01 -14.25 -0.18
N ILE A 170 -3.41 -13.20 -0.76
CA ILE A 170 -2.11 -12.68 -0.32
C ILE A 170 -2.21 -12.20 1.12
N MET A 171 -3.16 -11.30 1.42
CA MET A 171 -3.33 -10.73 2.75
C MET A 171 -3.51 -11.81 3.83
N VAL A 172 -4.42 -12.75 3.61
CA VAL A 172 -4.74 -13.80 4.59
C VAL A 172 -3.54 -14.71 4.82
N THR A 173 -2.86 -15.11 3.75
CA THR A 173 -1.72 -16.02 3.83
C THR A 173 -0.51 -15.34 4.48
N SER A 174 -0.15 -14.15 4.01
CA SER A 174 1.06 -13.45 4.45
C SER A 174 0.96 -12.96 5.89
N MET A 175 -0.25 -12.63 6.34
CA MET A 175 -0.54 -12.09 7.67
C MET A 175 -1.00 -13.16 8.67
N TYR A 176 -1.00 -14.44 8.28
CA TYR A 176 -1.41 -15.59 9.09
C TYR A 176 -2.82 -15.45 9.69
N MET A 177 -3.75 -14.91 8.90
CA MET A 177 -5.12 -14.68 9.38
C MET A 177 -5.88 -15.99 9.53
N SER A 178 -6.69 -16.08 10.59
CA SER A 178 -7.66 -17.15 10.75
C SER A 178 -8.81 -16.99 9.74
N PRO A 179 -9.57 -18.06 9.45
CA PRO A 179 -10.77 -17.96 8.61
C PRO A 179 -11.78 -16.92 9.10
N GLN A 180 -11.90 -16.76 10.43
CA GLN A 180 -12.78 -15.75 11.02
C GLN A 180 -12.29 -14.33 10.71
N GLN A 181 -10.99 -14.07 10.86
CA GLN A 181 -10.40 -12.77 10.52
C GLN A 181 -10.52 -12.47 9.03
N ALA A 182 -10.27 -13.46 8.17
CA ALA A 182 -10.42 -13.33 6.72
C ALA A 182 -11.85 -12.96 6.33
N ASN A 183 -12.84 -13.66 6.87
CA ASN A 183 -14.25 -13.38 6.61
C ASN A 183 -14.68 -12.00 7.13
N ALA A 184 -14.23 -11.62 8.32
CA ALA A 184 -14.55 -10.33 8.92
C ALA A 184 -14.05 -9.13 8.08
N ARG A 185 -12.89 -9.27 7.42
CA ARG A 185 -12.36 -8.21 6.53
C ARG A 185 -13.26 -7.93 5.34
N ILE A 186 -13.68 -8.99 4.65
CA ILE A 186 -14.53 -8.88 3.47
C ILE A 186 -15.93 -8.42 3.87
N ASN A 187 -16.47 -8.99 4.95
CA ASN A 187 -17.80 -8.63 5.45
C ASN A 187 -17.84 -7.19 5.95
N GLY A 188 -16.79 -6.70 6.64
CA GLY A 188 -16.73 -5.31 7.10
C GLY A 188 -16.83 -4.31 5.94
N LEU A 189 -16.14 -4.56 4.82
CA LEU A 189 -16.29 -3.74 3.61
C LEU A 189 -17.73 -3.74 3.08
N ILE A 190 -18.40 -4.89 3.10
CA ILE A 190 -19.78 -5.02 2.63
C ILE A 190 -20.74 -4.33 3.58
N GLU A 191 -20.54 -4.46 4.88
CA GLU A 191 -21.29 -3.75 5.91
C GLU A 191 -21.17 -2.23 5.73
N ASP A 192 -19.97 -1.71 5.43
CA ASP A 192 -19.76 -0.29 5.09
C ASP A 192 -20.57 0.09 3.83
N PHE A 193 -20.51 -0.73 2.77
CA PHE A 193 -21.28 -0.45 1.54
C PHE A 193 -22.80 -0.44 1.80
N GLU A 194 -23.28 -1.35 2.64
CA GLU A 194 -24.69 -1.43 3.05
C GLU A 194 -25.10 -0.28 3.98
N ALA A 195 -24.18 0.23 4.80
CA ALA A 195 -24.36 1.39 5.66
C ALA A 195 -24.41 2.73 4.90
N GLY A 196 -24.30 2.71 3.56
CA GLY A 196 -24.51 3.87 2.70
C GLY A 196 -23.23 4.50 2.14
N PHE A 197 -22.06 3.90 2.38
CA PHE A 197 -20.83 4.31 1.71
C PHE A 197 -20.93 4.04 0.20
N LYS A 198 -20.73 5.08 -0.62
CA LYS A 198 -20.76 4.99 -2.08
C LYS A 198 -19.44 5.44 -2.65
N VAL A 199 -19.02 4.80 -3.75
CA VAL A 199 -17.77 5.16 -4.42
C VAL A 199 -17.86 6.59 -4.97
N ALA A 200 -16.94 7.44 -4.52
CA ALA A 200 -16.82 8.79 -5.02
C ALA A 200 -16.21 8.80 -6.43
N PRO A 201 -16.49 9.84 -7.25
CA PRO A 201 -15.85 9.98 -8.55
C PRO A 201 -14.32 10.01 -8.43
N ILE A 202 -13.64 9.23 -9.26
CA ILE A 202 -12.18 9.27 -9.34
C ILE A 202 -11.75 10.68 -9.79
N PRO A 203 -10.88 11.37 -9.03
CA PRO A 203 -10.44 12.72 -9.38
C PRO A 203 -9.86 12.79 -10.80
N ALA A 204 -10.21 13.83 -11.55
CA ALA A 204 -9.70 14.03 -12.92
C ALA A 204 -8.16 14.19 -12.94
N ASN A 205 -7.61 14.81 -11.90
CA ASN A 205 -6.18 14.99 -11.68
C ASN A 205 -5.52 13.82 -10.93
N ALA A 206 -6.20 12.69 -10.74
CA ALA A 206 -5.59 11.50 -10.15
C ALA A 206 -4.38 11.05 -11.00
N VAL A 207 -3.29 10.76 -10.31
CA VAL A 207 -2.00 10.41 -10.91
C VAL A 207 -1.85 8.90 -10.89
N LEU A 208 -1.48 8.33 -12.03
CA LEU A 208 -1.10 6.93 -12.11
C LEU A 208 0.31 6.76 -11.51
N GLN A 209 0.41 5.88 -10.51
CA GLN A 209 1.68 5.48 -9.91
C GLN A 209 1.92 4.00 -10.15
N THR A 210 3.17 3.65 -10.45
CA THR A 210 3.61 2.26 -10.67
C THR A 210 4.34 1.70 -9.45
N TYR A 211 4.12 0.42 -9.18
CA TYR A 211 4.66 -0.34 -8.06
C TYR A 211 5.10 -1.74 -8.50
N GLY A 212 5.69 -2.50 -7.56
CA GLY A 212 6.09 -3.89 -7.79
C GLY A 212 7.09 -4.04 -8.93
N ASN A 213 8.01 -3.08 -9.07
CA ASN A 213 9.00 -2.97 -10.13
C ASN A 213 8.36 -2.83 -11.52
N GLY A 214 7.29 -2.02 -11.61
CA GLY A 214 6.58 -1.73 -12.85
C GLY A 214 5.56 -2.79 -13.26
N LYS A 215 5.19 -3.72 -12.37
CA LYS A 215 4.17 -4.75 -12.64
C LYS A 215 2.79 -4.40 -12.08
N MET A 216 2.70 -3.38 -11.24
CA MET A 216 1.43 -2.90 -10.71
C MET A 216 1.26 -1.41 -10.89
N ALA A 217 0.01 -0.97 -10.84
CA ALA A 217 -0.35 0.43 -10.83
C ALA A 217 -1.50 0.70 -9.86
N ALA A 218 -1.57 1.95 -9.39
CA ALA A 218 -2.72 2.50 -8.70
C ALA A 218 -2.91 3.96 -9.13
N LEU A 219 -4.15 4.46 -9.03
CA LEU A 219 -4.44 5.88 -9.09
C LEU A 219 -4.34 6.48 -7.68
N LYS A 220 -3.54 7.53 -7.54
CA LYS A 220 -3.38 8.30 -6.30
C LYS A 220 -3.85 9.74 -6.48
N LYS A 221 -4.37 10.33 -5.42
CA LYS A 221 -4.57 11.79 -5.32
C LYS A 221 -3.20 12.49 -5.29
N ILE A 222 -3.17 13.81 -5.52
CA ILE A 222 -1.92 14.61 -5.51
C ILE A 222 -1.23 14.56 -4.13
N ASN A 223 -1.99 14.43 -3.04
CA ASN A 223 -1.48 14.26 -1.68
C ASN A 223 -0.97 12.84 -1.37
N GLY A 224 -0.98 11.91 -2.34
CA GLY A 224 -0.50 10.54 -2.18
C GLY A 224 -1.55 9.53 -1.68
N GLU A 225 -2.74 9.97 -1.29
CA GLU A 225 -3.84 9.09 -0.87
C GLU A 225 -4.39 8.25 -2.03
N SER A 226 -5.12 7.17 -1.72
CA SER A 226 -5.85 6.41 -2.74
C SER A 226 -6.85 7.31 -3.48
N ALA A 227 -6.89 7.20 -4.81
CA ALA A 227 -7.93 7.84 -5.60
C ALA A 227 -9.27 7.08 -5.54
N LEU A 228 -9.28 5.84 -5.04
CA LEU A 228 -10.51 5.09 -4.76
C LEU A 228 -10.90 5.30 -3.29
N TYR A 229 -11.97 6.04 -3.09
CA TYR A 229 -12.56 6.28 -1.78
C TYR A 229 -14.08 6.28 -1.88
N LEU A 230 -14.72 5.99 -0.76
CA LEU A 230 -16.15 6.00 -0.59
C LEU A 230 -16.53 7.11 0.37
N VAL A 231 -17.71 7.67 0.17
CA VAL A 231 -18.30 8.70 1.02
C VAL A 231 -19.63 8.20 1.54
N ASN A 232 -19.85 8.35 2.84
CA ASN A 232 -21.18 8.29 3.42
C ASN A 232 -21.72 9.72 3.53
N GLU A 233 -22.73 10.05 2.72
CA GLU A 233 -23.27 11.41 2.67
C GLU A 233 -24.05 11.80 3.93
N GLU A 234 -24.50 10.84 4.73
CA GLU A 234 -25.23 11.11 5.97
C GLU A 234 -24.26 11.43 7.11
N THR A 235 -23.22 10.60 7.29
CA THR A 235 -22.23 10.77 8.36
C THR A 235 -21.10 11.73 7.99
N LYS A 236 -20.94 12.05 6.70
CA LYS A 236 -19.81 12.80 6.12
C LYS A 236 -18.46 12.13 6.33
N GLU A 237 -18.47 10.82 6.49
CA GLU A 237 -17.26 10.01 6.63
C GLU A 237 -16.72 9.57 5.27
N GLU A 238 -15.40 9.44 5.19
CA GLU A 238 -14.70 8.88 4.04
C GLU A 238 -14.04 7.54 4.39
N LEU A 239 -14.19 6.56 3.50
CA LEU A 239 -13.51 5.27 3.57
C LEU A 239 -12.59 5.13 2.36
N MET A 240 -11.29 5.10 2.57
CA MET A 240 -10.32 4.87 1.50
C MET A 240 -10.12 3.38 1.24
N LEU A 241 -10.17 2.97 -0.02
CA LEU A 241 -9.78 1.64 -0.45
C LEU A 241 -8.44 1.73 -1.18
N ASP A 242 -7.37 1.32 -0.50
CA ASP A 242 -6.05 1.24 -1.13
C ASP A 242 -5.91 -0.10 -1.87
N MET A 243 -6.17 -0.04 -3.18
CA MET A 243 -6.12 -1.16 -4.11
C MET A 243 -5.05 -0.91 -5.16
N MET A 244 -4.23 -1.93 -5.40
CA MET A 244 -3.29 -1.98 -6.50
C MET A 244 -3.82 -2.93 -7.57
N PHE A 245 -3.35 -2.73 -8.79
CA PHE A 245 -3.81 -3.47 -9.96
C PHE A 245 -2.61 -3.98 -10.74
N TYR A 246 -2.74 -5.17 -11.31
CA TYR A 246 -1.75 -5.74 -12.22
C TYR A 246 -2.44 -6.37 -13.42
N ILE A 247 -1.68 -6.64 -14.48
CA ILE A 247 -2.18 -7.43 -15.62
C ILE A 247 -1.49 -8.80 -15.55
N PRO A 248 -2.21 -9.88 -15.20
CA PRO A 248 -1.63 -11.22 -15.20
C PRO A 248 -1.04 -11.57 -16.56
N LYS A 249 0.05 -12.34 -16.58
CA LYS A 249 0.67 -12.79 -17.82
C LYS A 249 -0.36 -13.48 -18.73
N GLY A 250 -0.43 -13.05 -19.98
CA GLY A 250 -1.36 -13.59 -20.98
C GLY A 250 -2.76 -12.98 -20.95
N LYS A 251 -3.05 -12.04 -20.03
CA LYS A 251 -4.28 -11.25 -20.03
C LYS A 251 -4.02 -9.83 -20.53
N THR A 252 -5.11 -9.11 -20.81
CA THR A 252 -5.08 -7.72 -21.30
C THR A 252 -5.75 -6.72 -20.36
N ALA A 253 -6.52 -7.20 -19.39
CA ALA A 253 -7.24 -6.40 -18.42
C ALA A 253 -6.55 -6.41 -17.05
N PHE A 254 -6.74 -5.33 -16.30
CA PHE A 254 -6.27 -5.21 -14.92
C PHE A 254 -7.11 -6.06 -13.97
N GLU A 255 -6.43 -6.67 -13.01
CA GLU A 255 -7.00 -7.38 -11.86
C GLU A 255 -6.47 -6.75 -10.56
N ILE A 256 -7.27 -6.83 -9.50
CA ILE A 256 -6.89 -6.32 -8.18
C ILE A 256 -5.87 -7.27 -7.55
N ILE A 257 -4.85 -6.69 -6.91
CA ILE A 257 -3.79 -7.40 -6.21
C ILE A 257 -3.44 -6.72 -4.89
#